data_AF-A0A2N5WWD6-F1
#
_entry.id   AF-A0A2N5WWD6-F1
#
_cell.length_a   1.000
_cell.length_b   1.000
_cell.length_c   1.000
_cell.angle_alpha   90.00
_cell.angle_beta   90.00
_cell.angle_gamma   90.00
#
_symmetry.space_group_name_H-M   'P 1'
#
loop_
_entity.id
_entity.type
_entity.pdbx_description
1 polymer ?
#
loop_
_entity_poly.entity_id
_entity_poly.type
_entity_poly.pdbx_seq_one_letter_code
_entity_poly.pdbx_strand_id
1 'polypeptide(L)'
;MATPLSADRLVAALRAEGLKVVEYRSWRTNNRNSKGAWGPVHGVMIHHTVTEGTDASVRLCYEGHSSLPGPLCHGVIAKDGTVYLVGNGRANHAGLGDDDVLRAVINEAATLPADNEANTDGNARFYGFECVNLGDGRDPWPAAQLEAIEKASAAVCRAHGWSERSVIGHLEWQPGKVDPKGFTMSSMRTRIGDRLDGPPDAEEDPVPKTIGLYDADNRKLAPGGWTTLPVERTTLLTGATVYDVLVQLTLTAPAGGTVQGRFFHLRADGSRWTGGIVERGTSGGKSFLDFPGKGSIRAAEKLQFEVAYFPAAPDDTAAAVIDTRRARGLYWA
;
A
#
# COMPACT_ATOMS: atom_id res chain seq x y z
N MET A 1 -16.61 -25.79 -11.70
CA MET A 1 -15.21 -26.12 -11.35
C MET A 1 -14.37 -24.86 -11.56
N ALA A 2 -13.58 -24.43 -10.58
CA ALA A 2 -12.92 -23.12 -10.65
C ALA A 2 -11.68 -23.16 -11.55
N THR A 3 -11.59 -22.19 -12.46
CA THR A 3 -10.43 -22.00 -13.33
C THR A 3 -9.35 -21.28 -12.54
N PRO A 4 -8.08 -21.74 -12.55
CA PRO A 4 -7.02 -21.03 -11.86
C PRO A 4 -6.88 -19.57 -12.29
N LEU A 5 -6.66 -18.67 -11.33
CA LEU A 5 -6.29 -17.28 -11.57
C LEU A 5 -5.00 -17.21 -12.41
N SER A 6 -4.99 -16.30 -13.39
CA SER A 6 -3.75 -15.88 -14.02
C SER A 6 -2.82 -15.21 -13.01
N ALA A 7 -1.52 -15.14 -13.31
CA ALA A 7 -0.55 -14.48 -12.45
C ALA A 7 -0.94 -13.01 -12.14
N ASP A 8 -1.45 -12.26 -13.14
CA ASP A 8 -1.90 -10.88 -12.93
C ASP A 8 -3.10 -10.79 -12.00
N ARG A 9 -4.08 -11.70 -12.16
CA ARG A 9 -5.24 -11.73 -11.28
C ARG A 9 -4.87 -12.11 -9.86
N LEU A 10 -3.89 -13.00 -9.67
CA LEU A 10 -3.40 -13.36 -8.34
C LEU A 10 -2.71 -12.16 -7.65
N VAL A 11 -1.82 -11.44 -8.36
CA VAL A 11 -1.19 -10.22 -7.81
C VAL A 11 -2.23 -9.17 -7.46
N ALA A 12 -3.17 -8.90 -8.36
CA ALA A 12 -4.23 -7.93 -8.14
C ALA A 12 -5.09 -8.29 -6.92
N ALA A 13 -5.50 -9.57 -6.80
CA ALA A 13 -6.31 -10.03 -5.67
C ALA A 13 -5.57 -9.87 -4.33
N LEU A 14 -4.28 -10.25 -4.27
CA LEU A 14 -3.49 -10.12 -3.04
C LEU A 14 -3.29 -8.65 -2.64
N ARG A 15 -2.98 -7.77 -3.59
CA ARG A 15 -2.83 -6.33 -3.32
C ARG A 15 -4.14 -5.68 -2.94
N ALA A 16 -5.27 -6.12 -3.50
CA ALA A 16 -6.58 -5.61 -3.14
C ALA A 16 -6.93 -5.88 -1.65
N GLU A 17 -6.43 -6.98 -1.07
CA GLU A 17 -6.53 -7.26 0.38
C GLU A 17 -5.42 -6.57 1.21
N GLY A 18 -4.71 -5.59 0.65
CA GLY A 18 -3.72 -4.78 1.36
C GLY A 18 -2.38 -5.48 1.63
N LEU A 19 -2.07 -6.55 0.89
CA LEU A 19 -0.79 -7.26 1.06
C LEU A 19 0.36 -6.55 0.34
N LYS A 20 1.51 -6.47 1.03
CA LYS A 20 2.80 -6.20 0.40
C LYS A 20 3.26 -7.43 -0.39
N VAL A 21 3.10 -7.38 -1.70
CA VAL A 21 3.47 -8.47 -2.63
C VAL A 21 4.82 -8.20 -3.29
N VAL A 22 5.73 -9.16 -3.18
CA VAL A 22 7.01 -9.19 -3.89
C VAL A 22 6.98 -10.29 -4.95
N GLU A 23 7.21 -9.91 -6.20
CA GLU A 23 7.32 -10.85 -7.31
C GLU A 23 8.75 -11.38 -7.41
N TYR A 24 8.98 -12.65 -7.03
CA TYR A 24 10.33 -13.20 -6.93
C TYR A 24 10.77 -13.87 -8.24
N ARG A 25 11.76 -13.28 -8.92
CA ARG A 25 12.33 -13.81 -10.19
C ARG A 25 11.22 -14.08 -11.22
N SER A 26 11.32 -15.16 -11.98
CA SER A 26 10.34 -15.58 -12.99
C SER A 26 9.20 -16.43 -12.41
N TRP A 27 8.67 -16.08 -11.22
CA TRP A 27 7.60 -16.84 -10.54
C TRP A 27 6.37 -17.10 -11.43
N ARG A 28 6.03 -16.14 -12.31
CA ARG A 28 4.87 -16.18 -13.20
C ARG A 28 4.85 -17.38 -14.14
N THR A 29 6.02 -17.95 -14.43
CA THR A 29 6.18 -19.13 -15.29
C THR A 29 6.87 -20.28 -14.56
N ASN A 30 7.17 -20.14 -13.27
CA ASN A 30 7.77 -21.19 -12.46
C ASN A 30 6.65 -22.13 -11.98
N ASN A 31 6.59 -23.33 -12.56
CA ASN A 31 5.60 -24.35 -12.21
C ASN A 31 6.02 -25.75 -12.66
N ARG A 32 5.20 -26.72 -12.28
CA ARG A 32 5.32 -28.15 -12.55
C ARG A 32 4.24 -28.64 -13.50
N ASN A 33 3.70 -27.80 -14.39
CA ASN A 33 2.61 -28.19 -15.30
C ASN A 33 3.01 -29.35 -16.22
N SER A 34 4.31 -29.55 -16.48
CA SER A 34 4.83 -30.72 -17.20
C SER A 34 4.65 -32.06 -16.47
N LYS A 35 4.24 -32.04 -15.19
CA LYS A 35 3.95 -33.23 -14.38
C LYS A 35 2.46 -33.54 -14.25
N GLY A 36 1.59 -32.70 -14.79
CA GLY A 36 0.14 -32.86 -14.73
C GLY A 36 -0.57 -31.53 -14.88
N ALA A 37 -1.84 -31.59 -15.27
CA ALA A 37 -2.68 -30.41 -15.39
C ALA A 37 -2.79 -29.67 -14.05
N TRP A 38 -2.86 -28.35 -14.13
CA TRP A 38 -3.16 -27.50 -12.99
C TRP A 38 -4.65 -27.16 -13.02
N GLY A 39 -5.34 -27.52 -11.95
CA GLY A 39 -6.76 -27.30 -11.79
C GLY A 39 -7.66 -28.42 -12.33
N PRO A 40 -8.99 -28.28 -12.16
CA PRO A 40 -9.65 -27.21 -11.40
C PRO A 40 -9.17 -27.13 -9.94
N VAL A 41 -9.14 -25.89 -9.45
CA VAL A 41 -8.72 -25.55 -8.09
C VAL A 41 -9.93 -25.44 -7.19
N HIS A 42 -9.73 -25.69 -5.90
CA HIS A 42 -10.81 -25.79 -4.93
C HIS A 42 -10.51 -25.12 -3.58
N GLY A 43 -9.28 -24.69 -3.33
CA GLY A 43 -8.99 -24.04 -2.06
C GLY A 43 -7.58 -23.49 -1.92
N VAL A 44 -7.30 -23.05 -0.71
CA VAL A 44 -6.00 -22.55 -0.25
C VAL A 44 -5.46 -23.52 0.79
N MET A 45 -4.18 -23.85 0.70
CA MET A 45 -3.51 -24.71 1.66
C MET A 45 -2.38 -23.96 2.36
N ILE A 46 -2.41 -23.94 3.69
CA ILE A 46 -1.40 -23.27 4.52
C ILE A 46 -0.38 -24.29 5.01
N HIS A 47 0.89 -23.92 4.92
CA HIS A 47 2.06 -24.72 5.30
C HIS A 47 2.96 -23.90 6.24
N HIS A 48 3.91 -24.57 6.89
CA HIS A 48 5.12 -23.91 7.36
C HIS A 48 6.36 -24.53 6.74
N THR A 49 7.35 -23.69 6.49
CA THR A 49 8.54 -24.07 5.74
C THR A 49 9.51 -25.00 6.49
N VAL A 50 9.43 -25.09 7.83
CA VAL A 50 10.46 -25.74 8.66
C VAL A 50 11.84 -25.10 8.44
N THR A 51 11.84 -23.78 8.24
CA THR A 51 13.06 -23.00 7.99
C THR A 51 13.03 -21.67 8.73
N GLU A 52 14.18 -21.02 8.78
CA GLU A 52 14.36 -19.65 9.25
C GLU A 52 14.95 -18.76 8.16
N GLY A 53 14.71 -17.45 8.28
CA GLY A 53 15.27 -16.44 7.39
C GLY A 53 14.53 -16.31 6.05
N THR A 54 13.97 -15.14 5.79
CA THR A 54 13.14 -14.86 4.62
C THR A 54 13.80 -15.25 3.30
N ASP A 55 15.01 -14.77 3.01
CA ASP A 55 15.65 -15.01 1.71
C ASP A 55 15.96 -16.49 1.45
N ALA A 56 16.37 -17.22 2.49
CA ALA A 56 16.65 -18.64 2.41
C ALA A 56 15.37 -19.45 2.15
N SER A 57 14.29 -19.16 2.89
CA SER A 57 12.98 -19.80 2.71
C SER A 57 12.37 -19.50 1.34
N VAL A 58 12.43 -18.25 0.88
CA VAL A 58 11.92 -17.84 -0.44
C VAL A 58 12.67 -18.54 -1.56
N ARG A 59 14.01 -18.58 -1.48
CA ARG A 59 14.83 -19.31 -2.46
C ARG A 59 14.51 -20.81 -2.45
N LEU A 60 14.43 -21.43 -1.27
CA LEU A 60 14.07 -22.85 -1.14
C LEU A 60 12.71 -23.14 -1.76
N CYS A 61 11.70 -22.31 -1.49
CA CYS A 61 10.36 -22.52 -2.05
C CYS A 61 10.31 -22.28 -3.56
N TYR A 62 11.16 -21.39 -4.10
CA TYR A 62 11.25 -21.17 -5.55
C TYR A 62 11.96 -22.33 -6.27
N GLU A 63 13.11 -22.76 -5.75
CA GLU A 63 14.01 -23.74 -6.40
C GLU A 63 13.63 -25.19 -6.06
N GLY A 64 13.12 -25.42 -4.85
CA GLY A 64 13.04 -26.73 -4.22
C GLY A 64 14.43 -27.30 -3.91
N HIS A 65 14.50 -28.62 -3.80
CA HIS A 65 15.74 -29.38 -3.67
C HIS A 65 15.69 -30.68 -4.48
N SER A 66 16.80 -31.43 -4.50
CA SER A 66 16.97 -32.60 -5.38
C SER A 66 15.86 -33.65 -5.24
N SER A 67 15.40 -33.93 -4.00
CA SER A 67 14.30 -34.86 -3.73
C SER A 67 12.90 -34.24 -3.82
N LEU A 68 12.78 -32.91 -3.82
CA LEU A 68 11.51 -32.20 -3.94
C LEU A 68 11.70 -30.94 -4.82
N PRO A 69 11.66 -31.08 -6.16
CA PRO A 69 11.89 -29.95 -7.05
C PRO A 69 10.78 -28.91 -6.93
N GLY A 70 11.16 -27.63 -7.02
CA GLY A 70 10.24 -26.51 -6.89
C GLY A 70 9.35 -26.26 -8.11
N PRO A 71 8.46 -25.25 -8.02
CA PRO A 71 8.19 -24.48 -6.81
C PRO A 71 7.46 -25.31 -5.75
N LEU A 72 7.72 -25.03 -4.47
CA LEU A 72 7.11 -25.70 -3.32
C LEU A 72 5.84 -25.01 -2.81
N CYS A 73 5.41 -23.92 -3.46
CA CYS A 73 4.17 -23.20 -3.17
C CYS A 73 3.92 -22.14 -4.26
N HIS A 74 2.82 -21.40 -4.12
CA HIS A 74 2.54 -20.22 -4.95
C HIS A 74 3.11 -18.95 -4.32
N GLY A 75 3.02 -18.83 -2.99
CA GLY A 75 3.55 -17.71 -2.23
C GLY A 75 4.20 -18.11 -0.92
N VAL A 76 5.23 -17.37 -0.52
CA VAL A 76 5.91 -17.49 0.79
C VAL A 76 5.55 -16.28 1.65
N ILE A 77 5.10 -16.51 2.88
CA ILE A 77 4.72 -15.45 3.82
C ILE A 77 5.81 -15.30 4.88
N ALA A 78 6.54 -14.20 4.82
CA ALA A 78 7.61 -13.87 5.75
C ALA A 78 7.07 -13.44 7.13
N LYS A 79 7.95 -13.42 8.15
CA LYS A 79 7.60 -13.02 9.52
C LYS A 79 7.06 -11.59 9.63
N ASP A 80 7.44 -10.71 8.69
CA ASP A 80 6.98 -9.32 8.63
C ASP A 80 5.64 -9.14 7.86
N GLY A 81 5.04 -10.24 7.38
CA GLY A 81 3.81 -10.21 6.59
C GLY A 81 4.00 -9.98 5.08
N THR A 82 5.24 -9.80 4.60
CA THR A 82 5.49 -9.70 3.15
C THR A 82 5.21 -11.04 2.46
N VAL A 83 4.48 -11.00 1.34
CA VAL A 83 4.16 -12.18 0.51
C VAL A 83 5.05 -12.21 -0.72
N TYR A 84 5.91 -13.22 -0.84
CA TYR A 84 6.78 -13.44 -1.98
C TYR A 84 6.16 -14.48 -2.91
N LEU A 85 5.77 -14.08 -4.13
CA LEU A 85 5.25 -15.03 -5.11
C LEU A 85 6.39 -15.77 -5.79
N VAL A 86 6.36 -17.10 -5.75
CA VAL A 86 7.45 -17.98 -6.21
C VAL A 86 7.03 -18.99 -7.28
N GLY A 87 5.72 -19.20 -7.49
CA GLY A 87 5.21 -20.08 -8.53
C GLY A 87 3.79 -19.74 -9.00
N ASN A 88 3.48 -20.05 -10.25
CA ASN A 88 2.14 -19.91 -10.84
C ASN A 88 1.83 -21.08 -11.79
N GLY A 89 0.91 -21.94 -11.37
CA GLY A 89 0.64 -23.24 -11.99
C GLY A 89 0.76 -24.36 -10.95
N ARG A 90 0.81 -25.62 -11.38
CA ARG A 90 1.02 -26.77 -10.49
C ARG A 90 2.30 -26.56 -9.68
N ALA A 91 2.22 -26.60 -8.35
CA ALA A 91 3.36 -26.54 -7.42
C ALA A 91 3.48 -27.85 -6.64
N ASN A 92 4.64 -28.12 -6.05
CA ASN A 92 4.93 -29.37 -5.34
C ASN A 92 4.83 -29.16 -3.82
N HIS A 93 3.60 -29.03 -3.31
CA HIS A 93 3.34 -28.53 -1.95
C HIS A 93 2.39 -29.44 -1.14
N ALA A 94 1.26 -29.85 -1.73
CA ALA A 94 0.24 -30.64 -1.05
C ALA A 94 0.51 -32.15 -1.09
N GLY A 95 1.23 -32.64 -2.11
CA GLY A 95 1.44 -34.07 -2.26
C GLY A 95 0.14 -34.88 -2.45
N LEU A 96 0.20 -36.16 -2.07
CA LEU A 96 -0.99 -37.01 -1.98
C LEU A 96 -1.68 -36.77 -0.63
N GLY A 97 -3.01 -36.69 -0.65
CA GLY A 97 -3.84 -36.65 0.55
C GLY A 97 -5.19 -37.29 0.33
N ASP A 98 -6.12 -36.94 1.20
CA ASP A 98 -7.38 -37.64 1.38
C ASP A 98 -8.49 -37.11 0.42
N ASP A 99 -9.15 -37.99 -0.33
CA ASP A 99 -10.19 -37.60 -1.27
C ASP A 99 -11.51 -37.18 -0.59
N ASP A 100 -11.80 -37.69 0.60
CA ASP A 100 -12.96 -37.27 1.39
C ASP A 100 -12.75 -35.85 1.91
N VAL A 101 -11.51 -35.50 2.31
CA VAL A 101 -11.14 -34.11 2.62
C VAL A 101 -11.29 -33.22 1.38
N LEU A 102 -10.78 -33.65 0.21
CA LEU A 102 -10.94 -32.86 -1.02
C LEU A 102 -12.42 -32.62 -1.33
N ARG A 103 -13.25 -33.65 -1.20
CA ARG A 103 -14.69 -33.57 -1.43
C ARG A 103 -15.36 -32.61 -0.45
N ALA A 104 -14.94 -32.60 0.81
CA ALA A 104 -15.44 -31.68 1.82
C ALA A 104 -15.08 -30.21 1.49
N VAL A 105 -13.85 -29.95 1.03
CA VAL A 105 -13.44 -28.62 0.54
C VAL A 105 -14.27 -28.21 -0.67
N ILE A 106 -14.42 -29.08 -1.67
CA ILE A 106 -15.21 -28.82 -2.89
C ILE A 106 -16.66 -28.42 -2.53
N ASN A 107 -17.24 -29.04 -1.52
CA ASN A 107 -18.60 -28.80 -1.07
C ASN A 107 -18.72 -27.67 -0.03
N GLU A 108 -17.61 -27.05 0.37
CA GLU A 108 -17.52 -26.08 1.48
C GLU A 108 -18.28 -26.58 2.73
N ALA A 109 -18.04 -27.85 3.06
CA ALA A 109 -18.68 -28.53 4.17
C ALA A 109 -18.32 -27.86 5.51
N ALA A 110 -19.25 -27.86 6.46
CA ALA A 110 -19.05 -27.22 7.76
C ALA A 110 -17.92 -27.86 8.59
N THR A 111 -17.60 -29.12 8.33
CA THR A 111 -16.54 -29.88 9.01
C THR A 111 -15.77 -30.72 8.00
N LEU A 112 -14.46 -30.86 8.21
CA LEU A 112 -13.62 -31.80 7.47
C LEU A 112 -13.70 -33.20 8.10
N PRO A 113 -13.68 -34.27 7.30
CA PRO A 113 -13.44 -35.62 7.82
C PRO A 113 -12.00 -35.73 8.35
N ALA A 114 -11.73 -36.79 9.12
CA ALA A 114 -10.37 -37.13 9.48
C ALA A 114 -9.61 -37.59 8.23
N ASP A 115 -8.38 -37.11 8.06
CA ASP A 115 -7.47 -37.56 7.02
C ASP A 115 -6.93 -38.95 7.40
N ASN A 116 -7.36 -39.98 6.69
CA ASN A 116 -6.91 -41.36 6.93
C ASN A 116 -6.33 -42.01 5.67
N GLU A 117 -6.41 -41.35 4.52
CA GLU A 117 -5.90 -41.84 3.24
C GLU A 117 -4.97 -40.82 2.54
N ALA A 118 -4.14 -41.32 1.62
CA ALA A 118 -3.26 -40.51 0.77
C ALA A 118 -3.37 -40.98 -0.68
N ASN A 119 -4.58 -40.85 -1.24
CA ASN A 119 -4.98 -41.45 -2.51
C ASN A 119 -5.16 -40.42 -3.66
N THR A 120 -5.12 -39.11 -3.35
CA THR A 120 -5.47 -38.04 -4.29
C THR A 120 -4.40 -36.96 -4.40
N ASP A 121 -4.06 -36.54 -5.63
CA ASP A 121 -3.07 -35.48 -5.88
C ASP A 121 -3.62 -34.09 -5.55
N GLY A 122 -3.19 -33.53 -4.43
CA GLY A 122 -3.55 -32.18 -3.98
C GLY A 122 -2.79 -31.08 -4.72
N ASN A 123 -1.63 -31.39 -5.32
CA ASN A 123 -0.80 -30.40 -6.02
C ASN A 123 -1.50 -29.77 -7.22
N ALA A 124 -2.55 -30.43 -7.73
CA ALA A 124 -3.37 -29.97 -8.83
C ALA A 124 -4.59 -29.15 -8.38
N ARG A 125 -4.87 -29.07 -7.07
CA ARG A 125 -6.17 -28.65 -6.51
C ARG A 125 -6.12 -27.41 -5.62
N PHE A 126 -4.96 -27.06 -5.04
CA PHE A 126 -4.88 -26.03 -4.00
C PHE A 126 -3.84 -24.95 -4.27
N TYR A 127 -4.16 -23.70 -3.94
CA TYR A 127 -3.14 -22.66 -3.82
C TYR A 127 -2.35 -22.85 -2.54
N GLY A 128 -1.11 -23.34 -2.61
CA GLY A 128 -0.21 -23.40 -1.46
C GLY A 128 0.42 -22.06 -1.07
N PHE A 129 0.36 -21.72 0.23
CA PHE A 129 1.17 -20.68 0.87
C PHE A 129 2.07 -21.28 1.95
N GLU A 130 3.37 -21.02 1.83
CA GLU A 130 4.40 -21.47 2.77
C GLU A 130 4.78 -20.35 3.72
N CYS A 131 4.64 -20.56 5.02
CA CYS A 131 4.97 -19.54 6.01
C CYS A 131 6.35 -19.78 6.63
N VAL A 132 7.16 -18.73 6.72
CA VAL A 132 8.49 -18.81 7.35
C VAL A 132 8.31 -19.08 8.84
N ASN A 133 8.54 -20.33 9.25
CA ASN A 133 8.43 -20.80 10.63
C ASN A 133 9.20 -22.12 10.78
N LEU A 134 9.82 -22.34 11.94
CA LEU A 134 10.55 -23.57 12.27
C LEU A 134 9.65 -24.80 12.42
N GLY A 135 8.34 -24.64 12.63
CA GLY A 135 7.38 -25.74 12.74
C GLY A 135 7.51 -26.57 14.04
N ASP A 136 8.31 -26.11 15.01
CA ASP A 136 8.56 -26.83 16.25
C ASP A 136 7.47 -26.62 17.31
N GLY A 137 6.58 -25.64 17.09
CA GLY A 137 5.52 -25.23 18.02
C GLY A 137 5.98 -24.23 19.08
N ARG A 138 7.22 -23.73 18.98
CA ARG A 138 7.79 -22.69 19.85
C ARG A 138 8.12 -21.42 19.08
N ASP A 139 8.53 -21.53 17.82
CA ASP A 139 8.78 -20.38 16.96
C ASP A 139 7.50 -19.55 16.77
N PRO A 140 7.47 -18.29 17.23
CA PRO A 140 6.26 -17.49 17.26
C PRO A 140 5.72 -17.19 15.86
N TRP A 141 4.41 -17.00 15.80
CA TRP A 141 3.71 -16.43 14.65
C TRP A 141 3.44 -14.95 14.93
N PRO A 142 4.23 -14.00 14.38
CA PRO A 142 3.97 -12.58 14.57
C PRO A 142 2.58 -12.20 14.05
N ALA A 143 1.96 -11.20 14.67
CA ALA A 143 0.63 -10.73 14.28
C ALA A 143 0.56 -10.36 12.79
N ALA A 144 1.58 -9.68 12.26
CA ALA A 144 1.68 -9.33 10.85
C ALA A 144 1.72 -10.55 9.92
N GLN A 145 2.36 -11.65 10.34
CA GLN A 145 2.38 -12.90 9.57
C GLN A 145 1.00 -13.58 9.59
N LEU A 146 0.33 -13.64 10.75
CA LEU A 146 -1.02 -14.20 10.86
C LEU A 146 -2.03 -13.39 10.04
N GLU A 147 -1.93 -12.06 10.07
CA GLU A 147 -2.74 -11.16 9.25
C GLU A 147 -2.47 -11.38 7.75
N ALA A 148 -1.22 -11.60 7.35
CA ALA A 148 -0.89 -11.88 5.97
C ALA A 148 -1.44 -13.24 5.49
N ILE A 149 -1.45 -14.27 6.34
CA ILE A 149 -2.09 -15.57 6.03
C ILE A 149 -3.58 -15.41 5.80
N GLU A 150 -4.24 -14.67 6.69
CA GLU A 150 -5.66 -14.33 6.61
C GLU A 150 -5.97 -13.58 5.30
N LYS A 151 -5.26 -12.49 5.03
CA LYS A 151 -5.42 -11.66 3.82
C LYS A 151 -5.15 -12.45 2.54
N ALA A 152 -4.10 -13.27 2.50
CA ALA A 152 -3.75 -14.05 1.31
C ALA A 152 -4.82 -15.11 1.01
N SER A 153 -5.34 -15.75 2.06
CA SER A 153 -6.41 -16.74 1.93
C SER A 153 -7.72 -16.09 1.51
N ALA A 154 -8.11 -14.97 2.13
CA ALA A 154 -9.30 -14.21 1.79
C ALA A 154 -9.24 -13.68 0.35
N ALA A 155 -8.09 -13.17 -0.11
CA ALA A 155 -7.90 -12.71 -1.48
C ALA A 155 -8.24 -13.79 -2.52
N VAL A 156 -7.72 -15.01 -2.31
CA VAL A 156 -7.97 -16.13 -3.21
C VAL A 156 -9.42 -16.60 -3.12
N CYS A 157 -9.96 -16.73 -1.90
CA CYS A 157 -11.35 -17.13 -1.70
C CYS A 157 -12.32 -16.14 -2.37
N ARG A 158 -12.14 -14.84 -2.13
CA ARG A 158 -12.95 -13.78 -2.73
C ARG A 158 -12.87 -13.78 -4.26
N ALA A 159 -11.68 -14.01 -4.82
CA ALA A 159 -11.50 -14.06 -6.27
C ALA A 159 -12.20 -15.25 -6.96
N HIS A 160 -12.49 -16.33 -6.21
CA HIS A 160 -13.21 -17.51 -6.68
C HIS A 160 -14.67 -17.58 -6.18
N GLY A 161 -15.08 -16.69 -5.27
CA GLY A 161 -16.39 -16.76 -4.62
C GLY A 161 -16.50 -17.89 -3.60
N TRP A 162 -15.38 -18.30 -3.00
CA TRP A 162 -15.32 -19.28 -1.92
C TRP A 162 -15.47 -18.62 -0.55
N SER A 163 -15.88 -19.42 0.42
CA SER A 163 -15.87 -19.14 1.84
C SER A 163 -14.53 -19.55 2.47
N GLU A 164 -14.33 -19.18 3.73
CA GLU A 164 -13.22 -19.61 4.60
C GLU A 164 -13.06 -21.14 4.67
N ARG A 165 -14.10 -21.91 4.38
CA ARG A 165 -14.09 -23.38 4.40
C ARG A 165 -13.25 -24.00 3.29
N SER A 166 -12.95 -23.23 2.25
CA SER A 166 -12.01 -23.61 1.21
C SER A 166 -10.53 -23.46 1.65
N VAL A 167 -10.27 -23.11 2.91
CA VAL A 167 -8.92 -22.91 3.47
C VAL A 167 -8.58 -23.99 4.48
N ILE A 168 -7.54 -24.77 4.20
CA ILE A 168 -7.11 -25.90 5.02
C ILE A 168 -5.63 -25.83 5.36
N GLY A 169 -5.24 -26.48 6.47
CA GLY A 169 -3.84 -26.77 6.76
C GLY A 169 -3.41 -28.08 6.09
N HIS A 170 -2.12 -28.26 5.84
CA HIS A 170 -1.59 -29.54 5.35
C HIS A 170 -1.86 -30.70 6.34
N LEU A 171 -1.88 -30.39 7.64
CA LEU A 171 -2.26 -31.29 8.74
C LEU A 171 -3.71 -31.78 8.67
N GLU A 172 -4.56 -31.12 7.88
CA GLU A 172 -5.95 -31.53 7.66
C GLU A 172 -6.12 -32.28 6.33
N TRP A 173 -5.04 -32.41 5.53
CA TRP A 173 -5.05 -32.95 4.17
C TRP A 173 -4.40 -34.33 4.06
N GLN A 174 -3.28 -34.54 4.75
CA GLN A 174 -2.46 -35.73 4.58
C GLN A 174 -2.12 -36.37 5.93
N PRO A 175 -2.40 -37.68 6.09
CA PRO A 175 -2.09 -38.40 7.32
C PRO A 175 -0.62 -38.26 7.75
N GLY A 176 -0.40 -37.84 8.99
CA GLY A 176 0.92 -37.70 9.59
C GLY A 176 1.62 -36.37 9.32
N LYS A 177 1.00 -35.45 8.57
CA LYS A 177 1.44 -34.05 8.50
C LYS A 177 1.03 -33.29 9.75
N VAL A 178 1.82 -32.27 10.09
CA VAL A 178 1.63 -31.48 11.33
C VAL A 178 1.54 -29.98 11.07
N ASP A 179 1.73 -29.55 9.82
CA ASP A 179 1.82 -28.16 9.42
C ASP A 179 0.47 -27.58 8.96
N PRO A 180 0.12 -26.33 9.34
CA PRO A 180 0.87 -25.44 10.21
C PRO A 180 0.70 -25.74 11.72
N LYS A 181 1.82 -25.82 12.44
CA LYS A 181 1.86 -25.94 13.90
C LYS A 181 1.96 -24.57 14.59
N GLY A 182 1.14 -24.35 15.63
CA GLY A 182 1.23 -23.19 16.54
C GLY A 182 -0.03 -22.32 16.60
N PHE A 183 -0.91 -22.39 15.60
CA PHE A 183 -2.29 -21.89 15.65
C PHE A 183 -3.24 -22.97 15.14
N THR A 184 -4.55 -22.83 15.40
CA THR A 184 -5.53 -23.80 14.88
C THR A 184 -6.10 -23.32 13.54
N MET A 185 -6.31 -24.24 12.60
CA MET A 185 -6.97 -23.89 11.35
C MET A 185 -8.40 -23.38 11.56
N SER A 186 -9.10 -23.82 12.62
CA SER A 186 -10.38 -23.23 13.04
C SER A 186 -10.26 -21.74 13.36
N SER A 187 -9.27 -21.34 14.18
CA SER A 187 -9.05 -19.93 14.50
C SER A 187 -8.67 -19.08 13.28
N MET A 188 -7.92 -19.66 12.33
CA MET A 188 -7.57 -18.96 11.10
C MET A 188 -8.78 -18.81 10.17
N ARG A 189 -9.60 -19.87 10.02
CA ARG A 189 -10.84 -19.82 9.24
C ARG A 189 -11.82 -18.78 9.81
N THR A 190 -11.96 -18.67 11.14
CA THR A 190 -12.77 -17.58 11.75
C THR A 190 -12.31 -16.21 11.28
N ARG A 191 -11.00 -15.90 11.36
CA ARG A 191 -10.45 -14.62 10.89
C ARG A 191 -10.72 -14.37 9.41
N ILE A 192 -10.60 -15.41 8.59
CA ILE A 192 -10.85 -15.32 7.15
C ILE A 192 -12.33 -15.08 6.87
N GLY A 193 -13.24 -15.75 7.58
CA GLY A 193 -14.69 -15.54 7.48
C GLY A 193 -15.06 -14.10 7.82
N ASP A 194 -14.59 -13.60 8.97
CA ASP A 194 -14.81 -12.22 9.41
C ASP A 194 -14.31 -11.20 8.36
N ARG A 195 -13.16 -11.48 7.73
CA ARG A 195 -12.62 -10.64 6.64
C ARG A 195 -13.46 -10.72 5.37
N LEU A 196 -13.96 -11.89 5.00
CA LEU A 196 -14.77 -12.08 3.80
C LEU A 196 -16.11 -11.35 3.87
N ASP A 197 -16.67 -11.20 5.08
CA ASP A 197 -17.90 -10.44 5.35
C ASP A 197 -17.73 -8.93 5.09
N GLY A 198 -16.51 -8.42 5.19
CA GLY A 198 -16.15 -7.03 4.85
C GLY A 198 -15.67 -6.87 3.40
N PRO A 199 -15.67 -5.63 2.85
CA PRO A 199 -14.91 -5.34 1.65
C PRO A 199 -13.42 -5.59 1.89
N PRO A 200 -12.62 -5.93 0.85
CA PRO A 200 -11.18 -6.05 0.98
C PRO A 200 -10.56 -4.73 1.50
N ASP A 201 -9.49 -4.83 2.29
CA ASP A 201 -8.70 -3.67 2.76
C ASP A 201 -7.94 -3.05 1.58
N ALA A 202 -8.67 -2.40 0.68
CA ALA A 202 -8.06 -1.64 -0.40
C ALA A 202 -7.12 -0.59 0.25
N GLU A 203 -5.87 -0.52 -0.22
CA GLU A 203 -5.12 0.73 -0.08
C GLU A 203 -6.03 1.82 -0.64
N GLU A 204 -6.54 2.70 0.22
CA GLU A 204 -7.29 3.86 -0.23
C GLU A 204 -6.40 4.61 -1.22
N ASP A 205 -6.93 4.90 -2.41
CA ASP A 205 -6.31 5.88 -3.31
C ASP A 205 -5.91 7.08 -2.44
N PRO A 206 -4.67 7.60 -2.54
CA PRO A 206 -4.21 8.63 -1.63
C PRO A 206 -5.16 9.82 -1.70
N VAL A 207 -5.99 9.98 -0.67
CA VAL A 207 -6.91 11.12 -0.58
C VAL A 207 -6.09 12.39 -0.33
N PRO A 208 -6.50 13.54 -0.88
CA PRO A 208 -5.79 14.77 -0.65
C PRO A 208 -5.79 15.14 0.83
N LYS A 209 -4.62 15.53 1.34
CA LYS A 209 -4.46 16.19 2.63
C LYS A 209 -4.82 17.67 2.48
N THR A 210 -5.32 18.28 3.55
CA THR A 210 -5.63 19.72 3.59
C THR A 210 -4.48 20.53 4.16
N ILE A 211 -4.21 21.70 3.59
CA ILE A 211 -3.42 22.77 4.24
C ILE A 211 -4.37 23.86 4.74
N GLY A 212 -4.12 24.40 5.93
CA GLY A 212 -4.98 25.39 6.58
C GLY A 212 -4.23 26.26 7.58
N LEU A 213 -3.22 26.99 7.10
CA LEU A 213 -2.35 27.84 7.92
C LEU A 213 -2.93 29.24 8.07
N TYR A 214 -2.70 29.89 9.22
CA TYR A 214 -3.21 31.22 9.52
C TYR A 214 -2.27 32.04 10.42
N ASP A 215 -2.02 33.30 10.03
CA ASP A 215 -1.37 34.32 10.86
C ASP A 215 -2.17 35.63 10.86
N ALA A 216 -2.06 36.38 11.95
CA ALA A 216 -2.71 37.68 12.14
C ALA A 216 -1.80 38.78 12.72
N ASP A 217 -0.48 38.57 12.73
CA ASP A 217 0.46 39.62 13.10
C ASP A 217 0.76 40.54 11.92
N ASN A 218 0.94 41.83 12.24
CA ASN A 218 1.20 42.87 11.25
C ASN A 218 2.59 42.73 10.63
N ARG A 219 2.65 42.65 9.30
CA ARG A 219 3.91 42.60 8.54
C ARG A 219 4.02 43.76 7.56
N LYS A 220 5.03 44.60 7.74
CA LYS A 220 5.35 45.69 6.80
C LYS A 220 6.04 45.14 5.55
N LEU A 221 5.58 45.56 4.38
CA LEU A 221 6.24 45.37 3.10
C LEU A 221 6.80 46.71 2.63
N ALA A 222 8.13 46.81 2.55
CA ALA A 222 8.77 47.96 1.93
C ALA A 222 8.53 47.94 0.41
N PRO A 223 8.39 49.12 -0.23
CA PRO A 223 8.30 49.23 -1.68
C PRO A 223 9.45 48.52 -2.41
N GLY A 224 9.15 47.85 -3.52
CA GLY A 224 10.12 47.34 -4.49
C GLY A 224 10.88 46.06 -4.11
N GLY A 225 10.69 45.51 -2.91
CA GLY A 225 11.44 44.35 -2.42
C GLY A 225 10.62 43.06 -2.34
N TRP A 226 11.11 41.98 -2.95
CA TRP A 226 10.58 40.63 -2.73
C TRP A 226 10.92 40.14 -1.32
N THR A 227 9.90 39.68 -0.60
CA THR A 227 10.03 39.15 0.75
C THR A 227 9.40 37.77 0.81
N THR A 228 10.17 36.75 1.22
CA THR A 228 9.61 35.45 1.60
C THR A 228 8.67 35.67 2.79
N LEU A 229 7.41 35.28 2.63
CA LEU A 229 6.35 35.56 3.57
C LEU A 229 5.88 34.27 4.26
N PRO A 230 6.19 34.07 5.54
CA PRO A 230 5.63 32.98 6.32
C PRO A 230 4.11 33.11 6.48
N VAL A 231 3.41 31.98 6.45
CA VAL A 231 2.02 31.85 6.88
C VAL A 231 1.99 30.75 7.93
N GLU A 232 2.01 31.12 9.20
CA GLU A 232 2.26 30.29 10.39
C GLU A 232 3.67 29.67 10.44
N ARG A 233 4.20 29.32 9.27
CA ARG A 233 5.53 28.79 9.00
C ARG A 233 6.00 29.21 7.60
N THR A 234 7.32 29.22 7.39
CA THR A 234 7.90 29.60 6.08
C THR A 234 7.64 28.55 5.00
N THR A 235 7.72 27.27 5.37
CA THR A 235 7.48 26.15 4.45
C THR A 235 6.02 25.74 4.47
N LEU A 236 5.31 25.96 3.37
CA LEU A 236 3.90 25.62 3.25
C LEU A 236 3.72 24.10 3.11
N LEU A 237 4.44 23.48 2.18
CA LEU A 237 4.44 22.03 1.91
C LEU A 237 5.87 21.50 1.71
N THR A 238 6.06 20.21 1.97
CA THR A 238 7.30 19.47 1.66
C THR A 238 6.92 18.19 0.92
N GLY A 239 7.60 17.87 -0.18
CA GLY A 239 7.41 16.60 -0.89
C GLY A 239 6.04 16.36 -1.53
N ALA A 240 5.21 17.39 -1.71
CA ALA A 240 3.89 17.23 -2.28
C ALA A 240 3.95 16.81 -3.77
N THR A 241 3.53 15.59 -4.08
CA THR A 241 3.49 15.04 -5.44
C THR A 241 2.51 15.80 -6.33
N VAL A 242 1.44 16.35 -5.74
CA VAL A 242 0.52 17.33 -6.35
C VAL A 242 0.04 18.29 -5.26
N TYR A 243 -0.12 19.59 -5.57
CA TYR A 243 -0.78 20.56 -4.71
C TYR A 243 -1.65 21.55 -5.48
N ASP A 244 -2.71 22.01 -4.83
CA ASP A 244 -3.56 23.14 -5.22
C ASP A 244 -3.76 24.01 -3.96
N VAL A 245 -3.04 25.14 -3.89
CA VAL A 245 -2.93 26.00 -2.70
C VAL A 245 -3.24 27.44 -3.06
N LEU A 246 -3.96 28.12 -2.17
CA LEU A 246 -4.27 29.54 -2.23
C LEU A 246 -3.65 30.26 -1.04
N VAL A 247 -2.83 31.28 -1.30
CA VAL A 247 -2.43 32.24 -0.27
C VAL A 247 -3.35 33.45 -0.33
N GLN A 248 -3.96 33.81 0.79
CA GLN A 248 -4.84 34.98 0.92
C GLN A 248 -4.23 35.99 1.88
N LEU A 249 -4.20 37.25 1.50
CA LEU A 249 -3.68 38.36 2.29
C LEU A 249 -4.78 39.38 2.53
N THR A 250 -4.88 39.86 3.77
CA THR A 250 -5.54 41.14 4.04
C THR A 250 -4.45 42.16 4.34
N LEU A 251 -4.44 43.28 3.63
CA LEU A 251 -3.43 44.32 3.84
C LEU A 251 -3.98 45.72 3.67
N THR A 252 -3.34 46.68 4.30
CA THR A 252 -3.60 48.10 4.14
C THR A 252 -2.49 48.75 3.31
N ALA A 253 -2.86 49.46 2.24
CA ALA A 253 -1.93 50.17 1.36
C ALA A 253 -2.58 51.41 0.73
N PRO A 254 -1.77 52.36 0.23
CA PRO A 254 -2.24 53.43 -0.67
C PRO A 254 -3.03 52.89 -1.86
N ALA A 255 -3.91 53.71 -2.43
CA ALA A 255 -4.65 53.36 -3.64
C ALA A 255 -3.75 53.35 -4.88
N GLY A 256 -4.03 52.46 -5.83
CA GLY A 256 -3.33 52.37 -7.12
C GLY A 256 -1.99 51.62 -7.08
N GLY A 257 -1.58 51.08 -5.93
CA GLY A 257 -0.42 50.21 -5.83
C GLY A 257 -0.69 48.80 -6.36
N THR A 258 0.38 48.06 -6.63
CA THR A 258 0.36 46.67 -7.07
C THR A 258 1.07 45.78 -6.07
N VAL A 259 0.42 44.69 -5.68
CA VAL A 259 1.01 43.64 -4.86
C VAL A 259 1.22 42.44 -5.77
N GLN A 260 2.47 42.01 -5.86
CA GLN A 260 2.88 40.82 -6.60
C GLN A 260 3.12 39.68 -5.63
N GLY A 261 2.65 38.49 -5.95
CA GLY A 261 2.89 37.28 -5.16
C GLY A 261 3.21 36.08 -6.04
N ARG A 262 4.07 35.19 -5.56
CA ARG A 262 4.37 33.92 -6.24
C ARG A 262 4.83 32.85 -5.27
N PHE A 263 4.67 31.60 -5.71
CA PHE A 263 5.25 30.45 -5.04
C PHE A 263 6.64 30.16 -5.61
N PHE A 264 7.53 29.59 -4.80
CA PHE A 264 8.81 29.06 -5.25
C PHE A 264 9.13 27.74 -4.55
N HIS A 265 9.94 26.92 -5.23
CA HIS A 265 10.42 25.65 -4.71
C HIS A 265 11.84 25.86 -4.22
N LEU A 266 12.06 25.62 -2.94
CA LEU A 266 13.39 25.59 -2.34
C LEU A 266 13.91 24.15 -2.37
N ARG A 267 14.99 23.92 -3.11
CA ARG A 267 15.63 22.61 -3.21
C ARG A 267 16.56 22.36 -2.03
N ALA A 268 16.91 21.09 -1.82
CA ALA A 268 17.81 20.68 -0.74
C ALA A 268 19.22 21.30 -0.85
N ASP A 269 19.67 21.61 -2.07
CA ASP A 269 20.94 22.30 -2.35
C ASP A 269 20.87 23.83 -2.16
N GLY A 270 19.71 24.36 -1.74
CA GLY A 270 19.46 25.79 -1.56
C GLY A 270 19.10 26.55 -2.84
N SER A 271 19.14 25.90 -4.01
CA SER A 271 18.68 26.51 -5.26
C SER A 271 17.16 26.68 -5.27
N ARG A 272 16.69 27.65 -6.06
CA ARG A 272 15.27 28.01 -6.14
C ARG A 272 14.75 27.85 -7.56
N TRP A 273 13.58 27.25 -7.70
CA TRP A 273 12.73 27.40 -8.88
C TRP A 273 11.61 28.37 -8.55
N THR A 274 11.47 29.45 -9.32
CA THR A 274 10.45 30.49 -9.06
C THR A 274 9.25 30.30 -9.98
N GLY A 275 8.06 30.33 -9.41
CA GLY A 275 6.81 30.26 -10.16
C GLY A 275 6.43 31.57 -10.82
N GLY A 276 5.34 31.55 -11.59
CA GLY A 276 4.76 32.74 -12.20
C GLY A 276 4.30 33.77 -11.17
N ILE A 277 4.38 35.05 -11.54
CA ILE A 277 3.92 36.17 -10.72
C ILE A 277 2.41 36.36 -10.92
N VAL A 278 1.70 36.53 -9.81
CA VAL A 278 0.30 36.95 -9.80
C VAL A 278 0.24 38.36 -9.22
N GLU A 279 -0.41 39.27 -9.95
CA GLU A 279 -0.53 40.68 -9.58
C GLU A 279 -1.94 41.01 -9.08
N ARG A 280 -2.03 41.87 -8.07
CA ARG A 280 -3.27 42.35 -7.48
C ARG A 280 -3.16 43.84 -7.16
N GLY A 281 -4.15 44.63 -7.57
CA GLY A 281 -4.18 46.07 -7.29
C GLY A 281 -4.69 46.40 -5.88
N THR A 282 -4.34 47.57 -5.37
CA THR A 282 -4.83 48.11 -4.08
C THR A 282 -5.81 49.27 -4.31
N SER A 283 -6.91 49.31 -3.56
CA SER A 283 -7.98 50.32 -3.71
C SER A 283 -7.91 51.46 -2.69
N GLY A 284 -6.91 51.46 -1.80
CA GLY A 284 -6.79 52.39 -0.67
C GLY A 284 -7.49 51.83 0.58
N GLY A 285 -6.82 51.88 1.73
CA GLY A 285 -7.32 51.22 2.93
C GLY A 285 -7.11 49.70 2.87
N LYS A 286 -8.02 48.91 3.46
CA LYS A 286 -7.88 47.46 3.62
C LYS A 286 -8.35 46.71 2.36
N SER A 287 -7.43 45.99 1.72
CA SER A 287 -7.65 45.13 0.55
C SER A 287 -7.55 43.65 0.91
N PHE A 288 -8.31 42.82 0.20
CA PHE A 288 -8.25 41.35 0.28
C PHE A 288 -7.71 40.78 -1.03
N LEU A 289 -6.59 40.07 -0.98
CA LEU A 289 -5.85 39.62 -2.15
C LEU A 289 -5.65 38.11 -2.10
N ASP A 290 -5.65 37.47 -3.27
CA ASP A 290 -5.51 36.02 -3.39
C ASP A 290 -4.45 35.61 -4.44
N PHE A 291 -3.68 34.58 -4.12
CA PHE A 291 -2.54 34.12 -4.92
C PHE A 291 -2.62 32.59 -5.05
N PRO A 292 -3.16 32.06 -6.16
CA PRO A 292 -3.27 30.63 -6.38
C PRO A 292 -1.93 30.04 -6.82
N GLY A 293 -1.67 28.78 -6.43
CA GLY A 293 -0.50 28.02 -6.79
C GLY A 293 -0.86 26.55 -6.98
N LYS A 294 -0.52 26.00 -8.15
CA LYS A 294 -0.70 24.58 -8.46
C LYS A 294 0.60 23.98 -8.98
N GLY A 295 0.88 22.73 -8.63
CA GLY A 295 2.04 22.02 -9.16
C GLY A 295 2.43 20.82 -8.33
N SER A 296 3.71 20.46 -8.40
CA SER A 296 4.33 19.35 -7.68
C SER A 296 5.71 19.79 -7.18
N ILE A 297 6.17 19.22 -6.07
CA ILE A 297 7.54 19.38 -5.54
C ILE A 297 8.12 17.99 -5.25
N ARG A 298 9.43 17.80 -5.45
CA ARG A 298 10.09 16.53 -5.12
C ARG A 298 10.10 16.29 -3.61
N ALA A 299 10.28 15.04 -3.19
CA ALA A 299 10.25 14.62 -1.78
C ALA A 299 11.04 15.51 -0.80
N ALA A 300 12.21 16.01 -1.22
CA ALA A 300 13.08 16.87 -0.41
C ALA A 300 12.92 18.39 -0.69
N GLU A 301 12.08 18.77 -1.64
CA GLU A 301 11.81 20.17 -1.98
C GLU A 301 10.72 20.76 -1.08
N LYS A 302 10.80 22.07 -0.86
CA LYS A 302 9.88 22.83 -0.01
C LYS A 302 9.15 23.89 -0.84
N LEU A 303 7.83 23.94 -0.73
CA LEU A 303 7.02 25.01 -1.30
C LEU A 303 6.96 26.20 -0.34
N GLN A 304 7.29 27.39 -0.82
CA GLN A 304 7.26 28.65 -0.06
C GLN A 304 6.59 29.74 -0.89
N PHE A 305 6.20 30.83 -0.23
CA PHE A 305 5.53 31.98 -0.85
C PHE A 305 6.32 33.25 -0.61
N GLU A 306 6.37 34.14 -1.61
CA GLU A 306 6.96 35.46 -1.49
C GLU A 306 6.06 36.53 -2.12
N VAL A 307 6.20 37.75 -1.62
CA VAL A 307 5.37 38.90 -1.97
C VAL A 307 6.24 40.14 -2.13
N ALA A 308 5.82 41.05 -3.01
CA ALA A 308 6.38 42.39 -3.18
C ALA A 308 5.25 43.41 -3.31
N TYR A 309 5.50 44.64 -2.87
CA TYR A 309 4.58 45.77 -3.04
C TYR A 309 5.24 46.86 -3.88
N PHE A 310 4.51 47.37 -4.87
CA PHE A 310 4.93 48.43 -5.77
C PHE A 310 3.90 49.57 -5.68
N PRO A 311 4.27 50.73 -5.11
CA PRO A 311 3.40 51.90 -5.06
C PRO A 311 3.04 52.41 -6.45
N ALA A 312 1.96 53.20 -6.53
CA ALA A 312 1.50 53.81 -7.78
C ALA A 312 2.50 54.85 -8.32
N ALA A 313 3.06 55.66 -7.42
CA ALA A 313 4.05 56.69 -7.75
C ALA A 313 5.47 56.14 -7.48
N PRO A 314 6.43 56.27 -8.41
CA PRO A 314 7.78 55.73 -8.23
C PRO A 314 8.57 56.27 -7.03
N ASP A 315 8.20 57.45 -6.53
CA ASP A 315 8.81 58.14 -5.38
C ASP A 315 8.04 57.91 -4.06
N ASP A 316 6.91 57.20 -4.09
CA ASP A 316 6.18 56.83 -2.88
C ASP A 316 6.95 55.77 -2.09
N THR A 317 7.23 56.10 -0.82
CA THR A 317 7.98 55.24 0.11
C THR A 317 7.08 54.59 1.16
N ALA A 318 5.76 54.79 1.07
CA ALA A 318 4.79 54.22 2.01
C ALA A 318 4.80 52.69 1.93
N ALA A 319 4.92 52.03 3.09
CA ALA A 319 4.85 50.59 3.18
C ALA A 319 3.39 50.10 3.09
N ALA A 320 3.19 48.94 2.48
CA ALA A 320 1.98 48.16 2.71
C ALA A 320 2.09 47.42 4.05
N VAL A 321 0.97 47.25 4.76
CA VAL A 321 0.92 46.50 6.02
C VAL A 321 -0.03 45.32 5.85
N ILE A 322 0.51 44.11 5.86
CA ILE A 322 -0.29 42.88 5.90
C ILE A 322 -0.81 42.68 7.30
N ASP A 323 -2.12 42.57 7.45
CA ASP A 323 -2.82 42.31 8.72
C ASP A 323 -3.03 40.81 8.95
N THR A 324 -3.43 40.08 7.91
CA THR A 324 -3.67 38.62 8.01
C THR A 324 -3.17 37.87 6.79
N ARG A 325 -2.78 36.62 7.02
CA ARG A 325 -2.26 35.70 6.02
C ARG A 325 -2.92 34.34 6.19
N ARG A 326 -3.34 33.72 5.10
CA ARG A 326 -3.93 32.37 5.10
C ARG A 326 -3.35 31.56 3.96
N ALA A 327 -3.06 30.28 4.21
CA ALA A 327 -2.72 29.33 3.15
C ALA A 327 -3.68 28.15 3.25
N ARG A 328 -4.50 27.94 2.22
CA ARG A 328 -5.54 26.90 2.19
C ARG A 328 -5.47 26.10 0.90
N GLY A 329 -5.80 24.81 0.96
CA GLY A 329 -5.76 23.98 -0.24
C GLY A 329 -5.69 22.50 0.03
N LEU A 330 -5.44 21.75 -1.04
CA LEU A 330 -5.30 20.31 -1.06
C LEU A 330 -3.91 19.91 -1.57
N TYR A 331 -3.36 18.82 -1.06
CA TYR A 331 -2.11 18.25 -1.55
C TYR A 331 -2.02 16.74 -1.34
N TRP A 332 -1.25 16.09 -2.21
CA TRP A 332 -0.90 14.68 -2.14
C TRP A 332 0.58 14.57 -1.78
N ALA A 333 0.94 13.57 -0.97
CA ALA A 333 2.30 13.36 -0.48
C ALA A 333 2.75 11.94 -0.75
#